data_AF-A0A2V1CXB5-F1
#
_entry.id   AF-A0A2V1CXB5-F1
#
_cell.length_a   1.000
_cell.length_b   1.000
_cell.length_c   1.000
_cell.angle_alpha   90.00
_cell.angle_beta   90.00
_cell.angle_gamma   90.00
#
_symmetry.space_group_name_H-M   'P 1'
#
loop_
_entity.id
_entity.type
_entity.pdbx_description
1 polymer ?
#
loop_
_entity_poly.entity_id
_entity_poly.type
_entity_poly.pdbx_seq_one_letter_code
_entity_poly.pdbx_strand_id
1 'polypeptide(L)'
;MNRWLGAILLWDFEISHIPGKKNVVADALSRYPQPDGWTQPKEAEEDLEPFIDYVLDKHQDGVFTTKERRILTDEYSDASEEIAVFLRTGRRPNRLSGESRRGWIKKARTFF
;
A
#
# COMPACT_ATOMS: atom_id res chain seq x y z
N MET A 1 25.08 8.34 7.79
CA MET A 1 23.87 7.80 7.16
C MET A 1 24.07 7.26 5.73
N ASN A 2 25.25 7.39 5.08
CA ASN A 2 25.39 7.11 3.64
C ASN A 2 26.13 5.80 3.27
N ARG A 3 26.45 4.93 4.24
CA ARG A 3 27.30 3.75 4.00
C ARG A 3 26.73 2.79 2.94
N TRP A 4 25.41 2.66 2.88
CA TRP A 4 24.73 1.72 1.99
C TRP A 4 24.29 2.34 0.65
N LEU A 5 24.27 3.66 0.53
CA LEU A 5 23.77 4.33 -0.68
C LEU A 5 24.55 3.94 -1.93
N GLY A 6 25.89 3.87 -1.83
CA GLY A 6 26.72 3.46 -2.97
C GLY A 6 26.44 2.03 -3.45
N ALA A 7 26.11 1.12 -2.53
CA ALA A 7 25.76 -0.26 -2.86
C ALA A 7 24.35 -0.35 -3.45
N ILE A 8 23.39 0.37 -2.87
CA ILE A 8 22.00 0.39 -3.32
C ILE A 8 21.90 0.94 -4.75
N LEU A 9 22.60 2.04 -5.06
CA LEU A 9 22.58 2.69 -6.37
C LEU A 9 23.23 1.87 -7.50
N LEU A 10 23.90 0.76 -7.18
CA LEU A 10 24.46 -0.15 -8.19
C LEU A 10 23.38 -1.01 -8.85
N TRP A 11 22.22 -1.16 -8.21
CA TRP A 11 21.15 -2.03 -8.66
C TRP A 11 19.99 -1.20 -9.19
N ASP A 12 19.39 -1.68 -10.28
CA ASP A 12 18.09 -1.19 -10.73
C ASP A 12 17.00 -2.04 -10.08
N PHE A 13 16.28 -1.46 -9.13
CA PHE A 13 15.26 -2.18 -8.36
C PHE A 13 14.08 -1.27 -8.00
N GLU A 14 12.93 -1.89 -7.79
CA GLU A 14 11.73 -1.23 -7.30
C GLU A 14 11.43 -1.66 -5.86
N ILE A 15 11.08 -0.69 -5.00
CA ILE A 15 10.66 -0.98 -3.63
C ILE A 15 9.17 -1.30 -3.65
N SER A 16 8.83 -2.53 -3.25
CA SER A 16 7.44 -2.97 -3.10
C SER A 16 7.20 -3.59 -1.73
N HIS A 17 6.02 -3.34 -1.16
CA HIS A 17 5.58 -4.01 0.07
C HIS A 17 5.18 -5.46 -0.23
N ILE A 18 5.77 -6.41 0.49
CA ILE A 18 5.45 -7.84 0.42
C ILE A 18 4.74 -8.24 1.71
N PRO A 19 3.47 -8.71 1.66
CA PRO A 19 2.76 -9.19 2.84
C PRO A 19 3.50 -10.34 3.52
N GLY A 20 3.45 -10.40 4.86
CA GLY A 20 4.19 -11.39 5.66
C GLY A 20 3.98 -12.85 5.21
N LYS A 21 2.73 -13.22 4.89
CA LYS A 21 2.38 -14.55 4.36
C LYS A 21 3.11 -14.93 3.06
N LYS A 22 3.57 -13.95 2.28
CA LYS A 22 4.36 -14.16 1.05
C LYS A 22 5.87 -14.10 1.30
N ASN A 23 6.30 -13.65 2.47
CA ASN A 23 7.70 -13.48 2.84
C ASN A 23 8.27 -14.66 3.67
N VAL A 24 7.51 -15.75 3.82
CA VAL A 24 7.85 -16.90 4.69
C VAL A 24 9.19 -17.52 4.34
N VAL A 25 9.54 -17.61 3.05
CA VAL A 25 10.82 -18.22 2.63
C VAL A 25 12.00 -17.35 3.02
N ALA A 26 11.93 -16.04 2.77
CA ALA A 26 13.00 -15.12 3.13
C ALA A 26 13.14 -15.00 4.65
N ASP A 27 12.03 -14.95 5.38
CA ASP A 27 12.02 -14.99 6.83
C ASP A 27 12.65 -16.28 7.36
N ALA A 28 12.25 -17.44 6.86
CA ALA A 28 12.83 -18.73 7.27
C ALA A 28 14.34 -18.79 7.01
N LEU A 29 14.80 -18.37 5.82
CA LEU A 29 16.23 -18.32 5.47
C LEU A 29 17.01 -17.35 6.36
N SER A 30 16.43 -16.20 6.71
CA SER A 30 17.07 -15.21 7.58
C SER A 30 17.32 -15.73 9.00
N ARG A 31 16.56 -16.74 9.43
CA ARG A 31 16.69 -17.38 10.75
C ARG A 31 17.72 -18.52 10.76
N TYR A 32 18.40 -18.81 9.65
CA TYR A 32 19.48 -19.80 9.61
C TYR A 32 20.87 -19.18 9.83
N PRO A 33 21.78 -19.83 10.58
CA PRO A 33 21.53 -21.04 11.38
C PRO A 33 20.59 -20.74 12.54
N GLN A 34 19.69 -21.68 12.81
CA GLN A 34 18.71 -21.52 13.88
C GLN A 34 19.45 -21.46 15.22
N PRO A 35 19.17 -20.46 16.07
CA PRO A 35 19.77 -20.40 17.40
C PRO A 35 19.33 -21.61 18.24
N ASP A 36 20.16 -21.99 19.21
CA ASP A 36 19.83 -23.07 20.15
C ASP A 36 18.48 -22.80 20.84
N GLY A 37 17.61 -23.80 20.83
CA GLY A 37 16.26 -23.70 21.40
C GLY A 37 15.21 -23.03 20.50
N TRP A 38 15.54 -22.71 19.24
CA TRP A 38 14.54 -22.25 18.29
C TRP A 38 13.50 -23.34 18.00
N THR A 39 12.22 -22.96 18.11
CA THR A 39 11.10 -23.82 17.74
C THR A 39 10.25 -23.08 16.71
N GLN A 40 9.84 -23.80 15.67
CA GLN A 40 8.96 -23.24 14.67
C GLN A 40 7.62 -22.87 15.32
N PRO A 41 7.10 -21.65 15.11
CA PRO A 41 5.75 -21.30 15.52
C PRO A 41 4.74 -22.31 14.98
N LYS A 42 3.90 -22.85 15.85
CA LYS A 42 2.85 -23.82 15.46
C LYS A 42 1.69 -23.15 14.74
N GLU A 43 1.48 -21.88 15.02
CA GLU A 43 0.43 -21.05 14.43
C GLU A 43 1.04 -20.14 13.37
N ALA A 44 0.26 -19.90 12.30
CA ALA A 44 0.64 -18.94 11.29
C ALA A 44 0.62 -17.52 11.90
N GLU A 45 1.57 -16.68 11.48
CA GLU A 45 1.56 -15.26 11.86
C GLU A 45 0.24 -14.60 11.42
N GLU A 46 -0.29 -13.75 12.30
CA GLU A 46 -1.52 -13.00 12.04
C GLU A 46 -1.36 -12.06 10.84
N ASP A 47 -2.46 -11.83 10.14
CA ASP A 47 -2.47 -10.87 9.04
C ASP A 47 -2.41 -9.45 9.60
N LEU A 48 -1.32 -8.71 9.33
CA LEU A 48 -1.15 -7.33 9.79
C LEU A 48 -1.88 -6.31 8.91
N GLU A 49 -2.42 -6.72 7.76
CA GLU A 49 -3.09 -5.83 6.82
C GLU A 49 -4.27 -5.04 7.44
N PRO A 50 -5.14 -5.63 8.30
CA PRO A 50 -6.20 -4.88 8.97
C PRO A 50 -5.67 -3.79 9.92
N PHE A 51 -4.56 -4.06 10.61
CA PHE A 51 -3.93 -3.07 11.48
C PHE A 51 -3.34 -1.91 10.67
N ILE A 52 -2.63 -2.22 9.58
CA ILE A 52 -2.11 -1.21 8.65
C ILE A 52 -3.26 -0.37 8.10
N ASP A 53 -4.36 -1.03 7.72
CA ASP A 53 -5.53 -0.35 7.19
C ASP A 53 -6.14 0.61 8.20
N TYR A 54 -6.31 0.18 9.45
CA TYR A 54 -6.77 1.00 10.56
C TYR A 54 -5.86 2.21 10.83
N VAL A 55 -4.54 2.00 10.92
CA VAL A 55 -3.58 3.09 11.17
C VAL A 55 -3.62 4.11 10.04
N LEU A 56 -3.63 3.65 8.79
CA LEU A 56 -3.71 4.53 7.62
C LEU A 56 -5.05 5.28 7.56
N ASP A 57 -6.16 4.66 7.96
CA ASP A 57 -7.46 5.35 8.00
C ASP A 57 -7.51 6.42 9.11
N LYS A 58 -6.80 6.22 10.23
CA LYS A 58 -6.75 7.17 11.34
C LYS A 58 -5.88 8.40 11.07
N HIS A 59 -4.83 8.25 10.26
CA HIS A 59 -3.79 9.28 10.08
C HIS A 59 -3.78 9.96 8.69
N GLN A 60 -4.67 9.58 7.77
CA GLN A 60 -4.71 10.19 6.44
C GLN A 60 -5.58 11.43 6.37
N ASP A 61 -4.92 12.59 6.30
CA ASP A 61 -5.49 13.88 5.97
C ASP A 61 -5.65 14.00 4.46
N GLY A 62 -6.87 13.89 3.94
CA GLY A 62 -7.11 14.11 2.53
C GLY A 62 -8.29 13.34 1.99
N VAL A 63 -9.46 13.67 2.51
CA VAL A 63 -10.72 13.14 2.00
C VAL A 63 -11.41 14.24 1.21
N PHE A 64 -11.92 13.94 0.02
CA PHE A 64 -12.73 14.86 -0.75
C PHE A 64 -14.17 14.36 -0.88
N THR A 65 -15.05 15.31 -1.19
CA THR A 65 -16.44 15.03 -1.58
C THR A 65 -16.58 15.41 -3.05
N THR A 66 -17.46 14.71 -3.78
CA THR A 66 -17.66 14.86 -5.23
C THR A 66 -18.16 16.26 -5.66
N LYS A 67 -18.37 17.19 -4.71
CA LYS A 67 -18.81 18.57 -4.98
C LYS A 67 -17.70 19.52 -5.40
N GLU A 68 -16.47 19.04 -5.59
CA GLU A 68 -15.38 19.87 -6.12
C GLU A 68 -15.62 20.20 -7.60
N ARG A 69 -15.00 21.30 -8.07
CA ARG A 69 -15.11 21.76 -9.45
C ARG A 69 -14.54 20.68 -10.39
N ARG A 70 -15.36 20.23 -11.36
CA ARG A 70 -14.97 19.18 -12.33
C ARG A 70 -13.64 19.53 -13.01
N ILE A 71 -12.76 18.53 -13.07
CA ILE A 71 -11.46 18.56 -13.74
C ILE A 71 -11.59 18.04 -15.16
N LEU A 72 -12.36 16.96 -15.37
CA LEU A 72 -12.59 16.36 -16.67
C LEU A 72 -13.76 17.03 -17.40
N THR A 73 -13.82 16.80 -18.71
CA THR A 73 -14.96 17.19 -19.55
C THR A 73 -16.19 16.35 -19.23
N ASP A 74 -17.38 16.85 -19.57
CA ASP A 74 -18.66 16.18 -19.28
C ASP A 74 -18.85 14.83 -19.99
N GLU A 75 -17.95 14.46 -20.90
CA GLU A 75 -17.91 13.15 -21.56
C GLU A 75 -17.46 12.03 -20.61
N TYR A 76 -16.77 12.37 -19.53
CA TYR A 76 -16.26 11.41 -18.55
C TYR A 76 -17.26 11.16 -17.42
N SER A 77 -17.29 9.91 -16.95
CA SER A 77 -18.15 9.52 -15.84
C SER A 77 -17.70 10.13 -14.50
N ASP A 78 -18.62 10.23 -13.54
CA ASP A 78 -18.29 10.69 -12.19
C ASP A 78 -17.24 9.78 -11.50
N ALA A 79 -17.18 8.50 -11.85
CA ALA A 79 -16.15 7.58 -11.36
C ALA A 79 -14.75 7.93 -11.89
N SER A 80 -14.67 8.35 -13.16
CA SER A 80 -13.43 8.85 -13.77
C SER A 80 -12.99 10.16 -13.14
N GLU A 81 -13.94 11.04 -12.81
CA GLU A 81 -13.70 12.30 -12.12
C GLU A 81 -13.11 12.06 -10.71
N GLU A 82 -13.66 11.14 -9.93
CA GLU A 82 -13.11 10.76 -8.62
C GLU A 82 -11.65 10.29 -8.72
N ILE A 83 -11.32 9.50 -9.76
CA ILE A 83 -9.96 9.03 -10.02
C ILE A 83 -9.05 10.20 -10.40
N ALA A 84 -9.51 11.12 -11.25
CA ALA A 84 -8.74 12.30 -11.65
C ALA A 84 -8.45 13.23 -10.47
N VAL A 85 -9.42 13.47 -9.58
CA VAL A 85 -9.22 14.23 -8.34
C VAL A 85 -8.16 13.56 -7.47
N PHE A 86 -8.20 12.23 -7.33
CA PHE A 86 -7.20 11.48 -6.57
C PHE A 86 -5.80 11.54 -7.19
N LEU A 87 -5.67 11.34 -8.50
CA LEU A 87 -4.38 11.42 -9.19
C LEU A 87 -3.77 12.83 -9.10
N ARG A 88 -4.60 13.89 -9.09
CA ARG A 88 -4.14 15.27 -8.97
C ARG A 88 -3.76 15.68 -7.55
N THR A 89 -4.56 15.29 -6.57
CA THR A 89 -4.48 15.84 -5.20
C THR A 89 -3.95 14.85 -4.16
N GLY A 90 -3.86 13.57 -4.51
CA GLY A 90 -3.62 12.47 -3.58
C GLY A 90 -4.77 12.21 -2.61
N ARG A 91 -5.84 12.99 -2.66
CA ARG A 91 -7.02 12.85 -1.78
C ARG A 91 -7.95 11.80 -2.33
N ARG A 92 -8.64 11.07 -1.45
CA ARG A 92 -9.55 9.98 -1.82
C ARG A 92 -11.01 10.32 -1.48
N PRO A 93 -12.00 9.64 -2.09
CA PRO A 93 -13.39 9.74 -1.66
C PRO A 93 -13.57 9.29 -0.19
N ASN A 94 -14.42 10.00 0.57
CA ASN A 94 -14.67 9.70 1.99
C ASN A 94 -15.24 8.30 2.23
N ARG A 95 -15.98 7.79 1.26
CA ARG A 95 -16.70 6.52 1.36
C ARG A 95 -15.80 5.28 1.35
N LEU A 96 -14.50 5.43 1.11
CA LEU A 96 -13.57 4.30 1.01
C LEU A 96 -12.81 4.13 2.32
N SER A 97 -12.65 2.89 2.79
CA SER A 97 -11.80 2.54 3.94
C SER A 97 -11.21 1.14 3.74
N GLY A 98 -10.15 0.83 4.50
CA GLY A 98 -9.47 -0.46 4.53
C GLY A 98 -9.22 -1.13 3.17
N GLU A 99 -9.72 -2.37 3.02
CA GLU A 99 -9.50 -3.19 1.82
C GLU A 99 -10.11 -2.54 0.56
N SER A 100 -11.32 -1.98 0.67
CA SER A 100 -12.00 -1.30 -0.43
C SER A 100 -11.20 -0.09 -0.93
N ARG A 101 -10.57 0.65 0.00
CA ARG A 101 -9.65 1.74 -0.31
C ARG A 101 -8.44 1.22 -1.11
N ARG A 102 -7.80 0.13 -0.67
CA ARG A 102 -6.64 -0.44 -1.37
C ARG A 102 -6.99 -0.90 -2.78
N GLY A 103 -8.09 -1.63 -2.92
CA GLY A 103 -8.58 -2.11 -4.20
C GLY A 103 -8.89 -0.96 -5.15
N TRP A 104 -9.50 0.11 -4.65
CA TRP A 104 -9.80 1.30 -5.44
C TRP A 104 -8.53 2.08 -5.83
N ILE A 105 -7.59 2.31 -4.92
CA ILE A 105 -6.31 2.98 -5.22
C ILE A 105 -5.53 2.22 -6.29
N LYS A 106 -5.51 0.89 -6.21
CA LYS A 106 -4.86 0.04 -7.21
C LYS A 106 -5.47 0.23 -8.60
N LYS A 107 -6.80 0.27 -8.69
CA LYS A 107 -7.52 0.53 -9.95
C LYS A 107 -7.30 1.95 -10.46
N ALA A 108 -7.33 2.95 -9.57
CA ALA A 108 -7.12 4.36 -9.91
C ALA A 108 -5.73 4.60 -10.52
N ARG A 109 -4.70 3.93 -10.01
CA ARG A 109 -3.32 4.00 -10.53
C ARG A 109 -3.14 3.42 -11.93
N THR A 110 -4.04 2.54 -12.38
CA THR A 110 -3.97 1.87 -13.69
C THR A 110 -5.10 2.31 -14.64
N PHE A 111 -5.77 3.42 -14.34
CA PHE A 111 -7.02 3.81 -15.01
C PHE A 111 -6.80 4.50 -16.36
N PHE A 112 -5.63 5.10 -16.58
CA PHE A 112 -5.20 5.71 -17.84
C PHE A 112 -3.98 4.96 -18.37
#